data_AF-A0A843M1L6-F1
#
_entry.id   AF-A0A843M1L6-F1
#
_cell.length_a   1.000
_cell.length_b   1.000
_cell.length_c   1.000
_cell.angle_alpha   90.00
_cell.angle_beta   90.00
_cell.angle_gamma   90.00
#
_symmetry.space_group_name_H-M   'P 1'
#
loop_
_entity.id
_entity.type
_entity.pdbx_description
1 polymer ?
#
loop_
_entity_poly.entity_id
_entity_poly.type
_entity_poly.pdbx_seq_one_letter_code
_entity_poly.pdbx_strand_id
1 'polypeptide(L)'
;MNVIYMIDLYPTAFRTDPQSSFDLITKTWFPGFSNHVLFDNLDIDEQEYAEQILLDFTGFVLYYQNCVPEDWSPSVIEHCLVKDFPRSLARTEEYEYSIFNVLLNFFAFLKEENLHPAADDLFSHLISLDDKFREKMEDTDLYSPRKSLIITSMNEGIQEDDYDAMLKYFNQVGYRELADFDTGTIEIINKIMGTWVLPFSDSWYITNVEDATGNEIIFVISLLITGTLSNSLYVPPSDWYTDVIADFIEDVLVPYPLPRKIREICIPIFHAFFTYMADQNLHPHAREIASDILPLQEKMITEGPDEDDSDIQLFLIQSLLDSDVDVSDEQAILDYIDDNKEELFQKSIEFTSSGDLKKLMGKTSASQKQIPELRRKPVDFSSIPKATRDWFMAISKMTDAFCNERLDEDYAGLCRYVAGKLARKRDNKISRGKREIWAAGIIYAVGQMNFLFDKSFEPYQSADDICQYFGTSKSTTSQKAKLIRDLIGMDDYWDPEYSTSYMRNKNPFEKFCMKKNGFII
;
A
#
# COMPACT_ATOMS: atom_id res chain seq x y z
N MET A 1 15.66 -7.80 -4.63
CA MET A 1 15.70 -6.93 -3.44
C MET A 1 15.25 -7.76 -2.26
N ASN A 2 16.03 -7.81 -1.18
CA ASN A 2 15.85 -8.76 -0.08
C ASN A 2 14.66 -8.34 0.79
N VAL A 3 13.76 -9.27 1.13
CA VAL A 3 12.65 -9.03 2.06
C VAL A 3 13.14 -8.86 3.51
N ILE A 4 14.44 -9.07 3.75
CA ILE A 4 15.11 -8.92 5.05
C ILE A 4 14.89 -7.51 5.66
N TYR A 5 14.90 -6.46 4.83
CA TYR A 5 14.65 -5.08 5.28
C TYR A 5 13.27 -4.86 5.93
N MET A 6 12.31 -5.76 5.66
CA MET A 6 10.98 -5.68 6.26
C MET A 6 11.03 -5.90 7.77
N ILE A 7 12.03 -6.59 8.32
CA ILE A 7 12.09 -6.97 9.74
C ILE A 7 13.36 -6.44 10.43
N ASP A 8 14.34 -5.94 9.66
CA ASP A 8 15.51 -5.22 10.19
C ASP A 8 15.14 -3.98 11.00
N LEU A 9 15.67 -3.81 12.22
CA LEU A 9 15.33 -2.66 13.07
C LEU A 9 15.38 -1.30 12.33
N TYR A 10 16.33 -1.13 11.41
CA TYR A 10 16.44 0.02 10.53
C TYR A 10 16.15 -0.37 9.06
N PRO A 11 14.99 0.02 8.49
CA PRO A 11 14.57 -0.45 7.16
C PRO A 11 15.32 0.23 6.00
N THR A 12 16.06 1.30 6.27
CA THR A 12 16.92 1.99 5.29
C THR A 12 18.29 2.32 5.90
N ALA A 13 19.23 2.72 5.06
CA ALA A 13 20.55 3.16 5.53
C ALA A 13 20.46 4.44 6.38
N PHE A 14 21.35 4.52 7.37
CA PHE A 14 21.56 5.72 8.16
C PHE A 14 22.08 6.87 7.28
N ARG A 15 21.66 8.11 7.61
CA ARG A 15 22.16 9.33 6.96
C ARG A 15 23.61 9.66 7.36
N THR A 16 23.97 9.29 8.58
CA THR A 16 25.32 9.42 9.14
C THR A 16 25.84 8.04 9.49
N ASP A 17 27.11 7.76 9.19
CA ASP A 17 27.73 6.47 9.52
C ASP A 17 27.61 6.17 11.04
N PRO A 18 26.92 5.08 11.43
CA PRO A 18 26.63 4.83 12.84
C PRO A 18 27.83 4.29 13.62
N GLN A 19 28.91 3.88 12.95
CA GLN A 19 30.02 3.17 13.59
C GLN A 19 30.62 3.95 14.77
N SER A 20 30.84 5.26 14.63
CA SER A 20 31.42 6.08 15.71
C SER A 20 30.48 6.19 16.91
N SER A 21 29.18 6.33 16.68
CA SER A 21 28.16 6.44 17.73
C SER A 21 28.03 5.11 18.48
N PHE A 22 27.98 3.98 17.77
CA PHE A 22 27.94 2.66 18.39
C PHE A 22 29.26 2.27 19.08
N ASP A 23 30.40 2.68 18.54
CA ASP A 23 31.71 2.50 19.20
C ASP A 23 31.78 3.29 20.51
N LEU A 24 31.22 4.49 20.57
CA LEU A 24 31.17 5.29 21.79
C LEU A 24 30.37 4.54 22.88
N ILE A 25 29.23 3.95 22.54
CA ILE A 25 28.46 3.11 23.46
C ILE A 25 29.26 1.86 23.87
N THR A 26 29.57 0.99 22.91
CA THR A 26 30.09 -0.36 23.15
C THR A 26 31.51 -0.40 23.69
N LYS A 27 32.36 0.57 23.33
CA LYS A 27 33.78 0.57 23.71
C LYS A 27 34.11 1.53 24.85
N THR A 28 33.24 2.50 25.14
CA THR A 28 33.54 3.56 26.11
C THR A 28 32.48 3.66 27.20
N TRP A 29 31.24 4.01 26.86
CA TRP A 29 30.23 4.31 27.87
C TRP A 29 29.64 3.07 28.55
N PHE A 30 29.28 2.03 27.81
CA PHE A 30 28.71 0.81 28.39
C PHE A 30 29.70 0.02 29.27
N PRO A 31 30.98 -0.15 28.88
CA PRO A 31 31.96 -0.75 29.79
C PRO A 31 32.17 0.04 31.09
N GLY A 32 32.06 1.37 31.04
CA GLY A 32 32.09 2.21 32.23
C GLY A 32 30.83 2.01 33.09
N PHE A 33 29.66 2.06 32.46
CA PHE A 33 28.37 1.91 33.11
C PHE A 33 28.19 0.54 33.76
N SER A 34 28.47 -0.55 33.05
CA SER A 34 28.35 -1.94 33.54
C SER A 34 29.25 -2.28 34.74
N ASN A 35 30.29 -1.49 35.00
CA ASN A 35 31.14 -1.62 36.18
C ASN A 35 30.80 -0.61 37.29
N HIS A 36 29.74 0.19 37.10
CA HIS A 36 29.34 1.26 38.00
C HIS A 36 28.23 0.81 38.95
N VAL A 37 28.18 1.37 40.16
CA VAL A 37 27.17 1.02 41.19
C VAL A 37 25.72 1.28 40.74
N LEU A 38 25.53 2.21 39.78
CA LEU A 38 24.22 2.48 39.20
C LEU A 38 23.70 1.33 38.32
N PHE A 39 24.60 0.53 37.73
CA PHE A 39 24.23 -0.67 37.00
C PHE A 39 23.84 -1.80 37.96
N ASP A 40 24.51 -1.91 39.12
CA ASP A 40 24.16 -2.88 40.16
C ASP A 40 22.75 -2.65 40.75
N ASN A 41 22.17 -1.46 40.56
CA ASN A 41 20.80 -1.13 40.99
C ASN A 41 19.72 -1.67 40.05
N LEU A 42 20.09 -2.02 38.81
CA LEU A 42 19.18 -2.62 37.83
C LEU A 42 18.88 -4.07 38.22
N ASP A 43 17.67 -4.54 37.90
CA ASP A 43 17.34 -5.95 38.04
C ASP A 43 18.01 -6.83 36.97
N ILE A 44 17.78 -8.15 37.04
CA ILE A 44 18.48 -9.10 36.16
C ILE A 44 18.13 -8.88 34.69
N ASP A 45 16.85 -8.63 34.39
CA ASP A 45 16.37 -8.46 33.01
C ASP A 45 16.85 -7.10 32.48
N GLU A 46 16.78 -6.05 33.30
CA GLU A 46 17.33 -4.73 32.98
C GLU A 46 18.84 -4.76 32.71
N GLN A 47 19.62 -5.51 33.48
CA GLN A 47 21.06 -5.69 33.24
C GLN A 47 21.33 -6.46 31.94
N GLU A 48 20.54 -7.48 31.64
CA GLU A 48 20.65 -8.28 30.41
C GLU A 48 20.37 -7.43 29.17
N TYR A 49 19.33 -6.59 29.22
CA TYR A 49 18.93 -5.74 28.10
C TYR A 49 19.73 -4.44 27.97
N ALA A 50 20.48 -4.05 29.01
CA ALA A 50 21.06 -2.72 29.11
C ALA A 50 21.89 -2.30 27.89
N GLU A 51 22.82 -3.14 27.41
CA GLU A 51 23.67 -2.78 26.27
C GLU A 51 22.83 -2.55 25.01
N GLN A 52 21.87 -3.45 24.76
CA GLN A 52 21.01 -3.39 23.58
C GLN A 52 20.06 -2.18 23.65
N ILE A 53 19.53 -1.83 24.83
CA ILE A 53 18.69 -0.64 25.01
C ILE A 53 19.48 0.62 24.67
N LEU A 54 20.74 0.72 25.10
CA LEU A 54 21.60 1.87 24.76
C LEU A 54 21.90 1.94 23.27
N LEU A 55 22.12 0.79 22.62
CA LEU A 55 22.32 0.70 21.18
C LEU A 55 21.06 1.09 20.39
N ASP A 56 19.90 0.57 20.78
CA ASP A 56 18.62 0.87 20.16
C ASP A 56 18.29 2.36 20.31
N PHE A 57 18.43 2.91 21.52
CA PHE A 57 18.26 4.35 21.79
C PHE A 57 19.19 5.21 20.93
N THR A 58 20.47 4.88 20.92
CA THR A 58 21.47 5.61 20.13
C THR A 58 21.19 5.53 18.64
N GLY A 59 20.85 4.34 18.15
CA GLY A 59 20.57 4.11 16.75
C GLY A 59 19.28 4.79 16.31
N PHE A 60 18.22 4.81 17.12
CA PHE A 60 16.98 5.53 16.79
C PHE A 60 17.19 7.03 16.72
N VAL A 61 17.87 7.63 17.72
CA VAL A 61 18.21 9.06 17.70
C VAL A 61 19.04 9.40 16.47
N LEU A 62 20.05 8.59 16.15
CA LEU A 62 20.86 8.82 14.96
C LEU A 62 20.08 8.61 13.66
N TYR A 63 19.21 7.61 13.59
CA TYR A 63 18.46 7.26 12.38
C TYR A 63 17.40 8.32 12.05
N TYR A 64 16.47 8.56 12.98
CA TYR A 64 15.34 9.47 12.77
C TYR A 64 15.72 10.94 12.88
N GLN A 65 16.64 11.27 13.79
CA GLN A 65 16.96 12.68 14.11
C GLN A 65 18.34 13.11 13.60
N ASN A 66 19.15 12.18 13.07
CA ASN A 66 20.51 12.46 12.58
C ASN A 66 21.39 13.17 13.62
N CYS A 67 21.22 12.79 14.88
CA CYS A 67 21.90 13.38 16.03
C CYS A 67 22.84 12.34 16.66
N VAL A 68 24.12 12.73 16.82
CA VAL A 68 25.14 11.88 17.45
C VAL A 68 25.10 12.01 18.98
N PRO A 69 25.60 11.02 19.75
CA PRO A 69 25.48 11.02 21.20
C PRO A 69 26.03 12.24 21.93
N GLU A 70 27.06 12.87 21.37
CA GLU A 70 27.68 14.06 21.94
C GLU A 70 26.81 15.32 21.82
N ASP A 71 25.81 15.30 20.94
CA ASP A 71 24.88 16.41 20.66
C ASP A 71 23.49 16.17 21.26
N TRP A 72 23.31 15.13 22.09
CA TRP A 72 22.03 14.83 22.71
C TRP A 72 21.53 15.98 23.58
N SER A 73 20.24 16.29 23.42
CA SER A 73 19.54 17.36 24.15
C SER A 73 18.20 16.87 24.69
N PRO A 74 17.61 17.55 25.69
CA PRO A 74 16.30 17.21 26.23
C PRO A 74 15.21 16.99 25.16
N SER A 75 15.18 17.83 24.13
CA SER A 75 14.22 17.70 23.03
C SER A 75 14.47 16.46 22.17
N VAL A 76 15.74 16.07 21.97
CA VAL A 76 16.11 14.91 21.16
C VAL A 76 15.72 13.62 21.87
N ILE A 77 16.04 13.51 23.17
CA ILE A 77 15.68 12.33 23.97
C ILE A 77 14.17 12.20 24.10
N GLU A 78 13.46 13.31 24.30
CA GLU A 78 12.00 13.31 24.39
C GLU A 78 11.38 12.81 23.09
N HIS A 79 11.80 13.35 21.94
CA HIS A 79 11.30 12.94 20.64
C HIS A 79 11.49 11.44 20.40
N CYS A 80 12.66 10.90 20.77
CA CYS A 80 12.93 9.47 20.63
C CYS A 80 11.96 8.65 21.48
N LEU A 81 11.85 8.98 22.78
CA LEU A 81 11.07 8.20 23.74
C LEU A 81 9.56 8.32 23.55
N VAL A 82 9.05 9.48 23.14
CA VAL A 82 7.60 9.71 23.06
C VAL A 82 7.04 9.65 21.64
N LYS A 83 7.89 9.53 20.62
CA LYS A 83 7.48 9.46 19.22
C LYS A 83 8.13 8.30 18.47
N ASP A 84 9.46 8.24 18.41
CA ASP A 84 10.16 7.26 17.57
C ASP A 84 10.02 5.82 18.11
N PHE A 85 10.19 5.63 19.43
CA PHE A 85 10.04 4.34 20.11
C PHE A 85 8.60 3.80 20.05
N PRO A 86 7.57 4.54 20.51
CA PRO A 86 6.17 4.13 20.40
C PRO A 86 5.80 3.71 18.98
N ARG A 87 6.28 4.46 17.99
CA ARG A 87 5.99 4.21 16.59
C ARG A 87 6.68 2.96 16.05
N SER A 88 7.97 2.77 16.30
CA SER A 88 8.80 1.89 15.45
C SER A 88 9.65 0.87 16.21
N LEU A 89 9.87 1.02 17.52
CA LEU A 89 10.59 0.02 18.31
C LEU A 89 9.68 -1.20 18.52
N ALA A 90 10.07 -2.36 17.99
CA ALA A 90 9.32 -3.60 18.12
C ALA A 90 10.17 -4.62 18.88
N ARG A 91 9.91 -4.73 20.19
CA ARG A 91 10.62 -5.62 21.14
C ARG A 91 9.59 -6.33 22.02
N THR A 92 10.04 -7.25 22.88
CA THR A 92 9.16 -7.90 23.85
C THR A 92 8.68 -6.93 24.92
N GLU A 93 7.57 -7.28 25.59
CA GLU A 93 7.00 -6.46 26.66
C GLU A 93 7.98 -6.30 27.83
N GLU A 94 8.71 -7.37 28.18
CA GLU A 94 9.74 -7.35 29.21
C GLU A 94 10.87 -6.36 28.86
N TYR A 95 11.30 -6.34 27.61
CA TYR A 95 12.32 -5.41 27.12
C TYR A 95 11.83 -3.97 27.23
N GLU A 96 10.60 -3.68 26.78
CA GLU A 96 10.00 -2.34 26.83
C GLU A 96 9.89 -1.83 28.28
N TYR A 97 9.55 -2.69 29.24
CA TYR A 97 9.50 -2.32 30.66
C TYR A 97 10.87 -1.95 31.24
N SER A 98 11.96 -2.53 30.74
CA SER A 98 13.33 -2.23 31.19
C SER A 98 13.89 -0.91 30.63
N ILE A 99 13.39 -0.42 29.49
CA ILE A 99 13.95 0.75 28.78
C ILE A 99 14.16 1.94 29.71
N PHE A 100 13.11 2.37 30.41
CA PHE A 100 13.15 3.63 31.12
C PHE A 100 14.13 3.60 32.30
N ASN A 101 14.14 2.49 33.07
CA ASN A 101 15.03 2.34 34.22
C ASN A 101 16.50 2.22 33.81
N VAL A 102 16.79 1.48 32.73
CA VAL A 102 18.13 1.40 32.16
C VAL A 102 18.61 2.79 31.72
N LEU A 103 17.80 3.51 30.94
CA LEU A 103 18.16 4.86 30.49
C LEU A 103 18.33 5.82 31.67
N LEU A 104 17.46 5.77 32.68
CA LEU A 104 17.55 6.62 33.86
C LEU A 104 18.88 6.43 34.61
N ASN A 105 19.27 5.17 34.87
CA ASN A 105 20.55 4.86 35.54
C ASN A 105 21.75 5.20 34.64
N PHE A 106 21.62 5.02 33.33
CA PHE A 106 22.66 5.38 32.38
C PHE A 106 22.91 6.89 32.30
N PHE A 107 21.86 7.71 32.21
CA PHE A 107 21.99 9.17 32.20
C PHE A 107 22.47 9.71 33.56
N ALA A 108 22.09 9.05 34.67
CA ALA A 108 22.69 9.33 35.99
C ALA A 108 24.21 9.06 35.99
N PHE A 109 24.64 7.94 35.38
CA PHE A 109 26.07 7.62 35.22
C PHE A 109 26.81 8.66 34.36
N LEU A 110 26.25 9.06 33.20
CA LEU A 110 26.85 10.10 32.37
C LEU A 110 27.02 11.43 33.13
N LYS A 111 26.08 11.73 34.02
CA LYS A 111 26.12 12.90 34.91
C LYS A 111 27.20 12.76 35.99
N GLU A 112 27.23 11.66 36.72
CA GLU A 112 28.18 11.44 37.83
C GLU A 112 29.64 11.44 37.34
N GLU A 113 29.89 10.84 36.18
CA GLU A 113 31.21 10.76 35.56
C GLU A 113 31.53 11.95 34.64
N ASN A 114 30.62 12.92 34.51
CA ASN A 114 30.77 14.13 33.68
C ASN A 114 31.17 13.79 32.22
N LEU A 115 30.49 12.80 31.63
CA LEU A 115 30.77 12.26 30.30
C LEU A 115 29.99 12.95 29.17
N HIS A 116 28.99 13.77 29.50
CA HIS A 116 28.22 14.54 28.53
C HIS A 116 27.98 15.98 29.04
N PRO A 117 28.18 17.03 28.20
CA PRO A 117 28.11 18.42 28.65
C PRO A 117 26.73 18.85 29.16
N ALA A 118 25.66 18.21 28.67
CA ALA A 118 24.28 18.45 29.09
C ALA A 118 23.72 17.36 30.03
N ALA A 119 24.57 16.54 30.66
CA ALA A 119 24.11 15.36 31.42
C ALA A 119 23.12 15.70 32.55
N ASP A 120 23.31 16.82 33.25
CA ASP A 120 22.38 17.28 34.28
C ASP A 120 20.98 17.59 33.74
N ASP A 121 20.91 18.29 32.60
CA ASP A 121 19.66 18.67 31.96
C ASP A 121 18.95 17.44 31.36
N LEU A 122 19.72 16.55 30.73
CA LEU A 122 19.21 15.29 30.16
C LEU A 122 18.61 14.39 31.24
N PHE A 123 19.34 14.18 32.35
CA PHE A 123 18.86 13.36 33.46
C PHE A 123 17.59 13.96 34.09
N SER A 124 17.59 15.27 34.33
CA SER A 124 16.42 15.96 34.93
C SER A 124 15.20 15.92 34.02
N HIS A 125 15.39 16.08 32.72
CA HIS A 125 14.31 15.99 31.74
C HIS A 125 13.77 14.56 31.63
N LEU A 126 14.66 13.56 31.59
CA LEU A 126 14.27 12.16 31.51
C LEU A 126 13.34 11.77 32.65
N ILE A 127 13.63 12.17 33.90
CA ILE A 127 12.73 11.93 35.06
C ILE A 127 11.31 12.45 34.78
N SER A 128 11.18 13.62 34.14
CA SER A 128 9.87 14.21 33.84
C SER A 128 9.08 13.48 32.75
N LEU A 129 9.73 12.57 32.01
CA LEU A 129 9.14 11.82 30.92
C LEU A 129 8.58 10.44 31.31
N ASP A 130 8.79 9.94 32.53
CA ASP A 130 8.42 8.55 32.92
C ASP A 130 6.96 8.21 32.59
N ASP A 131 6.03 8.97 33.17
CA ASP A 131 4.59 8.76 32.96
C ASP A 131 4.21 8.89 31.47
N LYS A 132 4.77 9.90 30.79
CA LYS A 132 4.49 10.17 29.37
C LYS A 132 5.05 9.07 28.47
N PHE A 133 6.22 8.54 28.78
CA PHE A 133 6.85 7.46 28.04
C PHE A 133 6.00 6.18 28.12
N ARG A 134 5.57 5.80 29.33
CA ARG A 134 4.72 4.61 29.54
C ARG A 134 3.39 4.74 28.81
N GLU A 135 2.71 5.89 28.97
CA GLU A 135 1.45 6.17 28.26
C GLU A 135 1.60 6.02 26.75
N LYS A 136 2.70 6.53 26.18
CA LYS A 136 2.92 6.50 24.73
C LYS A 136 3.32 5.13 24.21
N MET A 137 4.11 4.36 24.94
CA MET A 137 4.50 3.01 24.52
C MET A 137 3.30 2.04 24.45
N GLU A 138 2.33 2.21 25.35
CA GLU A 138 1.09 1.42 25.39
C GLU A 138 0.06 1.85 24.32
N ASP A 139 0.22 3.04 23.71
CA ASP A 139 -0.70 3.58 22.73
C ASP A 139 -0.51 2.94 21.35
N THR A 140 -1.31 1.91 21.07
CA THR A 140 -1.28 1.17 19.79
C THR A 140 -1.62 2.04 18.58
N ASP A 141 -2.29 3.19 18.76
CA ASP A 141 -2.61 4.08 17.64
C ASP A 141 -1.37 4.85 17.13
N LEU A 142 -0.28 4.85 17.92
CA LEU A 142 1.01 5.42 17.51
C LEU A 142 1.84 4.45 16.68
N TYR A 143 1.51 3.16 16.68
CA TYR A 143 2.32 2.14 16.04
C TYR A 143 2.39 2.39 14.54
N SER A 144 3.56 2.17 13.99
CA SER A 144 3.68 2.05 12.56
C SER A 144 3.01 0.75 12.10
N PRO A 145 2.64 0.68 10.82
CA PRO A 145 2.14 -0.53 10.17
C PRO A 145 3.07 -1.73 10.37
N ARG A 146 4.37 -1.45 10.26
CA ARG A 146 5.42 -2.43 10.34
C ARG A 146 5.63 -2.91 11.77
N LYS A 147 5.68 -2.01 12.76
CA LYS A 147 5.70 -2.38 14.19
C LYS A 147 4.47 -3.22 14.54
N SER A 148 3.28 -2.80 14.11
CA SER A 148 2.02 -3.51 14.35
C SER A 148 2.08 -4.96 13.85
N LEU A 149 2.60 -5.17 12.63
CA LEU A 149 2.81 -6.50 12.07
C LEU A 149 3.80 -7.34 12.88
N ILE A 150 4.94 -6.76 13.28
CA ILE A 150 5.98 -7.47 14.05
C ILE A 150 5.43 -7.87 15.42
N ILE A 151 4.79 -6.95 16.14
CA ILE A 151 4.16 -7.20 17.44
C ILE A 151 3.10 -8.29 17.34
N THR A 152 2.26 -8.25 16.30
CA THR A 152 1.24 -9.28 16.09
C THR A 152 1.87 -10.66 15.85
N SER A 153 3.00 -10.72 15.13
CA SER A 153 3.73 -11.98 14.92
C SER A 153 4.33 -12.52 16.23
N MET A 154 4.83 -11.64 17.10
CA MET A 154 5.37 -12.02 18.41
C MET A 154 4.26 -12.52 19.37
N ASN A 155 3.08 -11.91 19.32
CA ASN A 155 1.90 -12.37 20.07
C ASN A 155 1.43 -13.78 19.65
N GLU A 156 1.78 -14.22 18.44
CA GLU A 156 1.56 -15.59 17.94
C GLU A 156 2.70 -16.56 18.34
N GLY A 157 3.63 -16.11 19.19
CA GLY A 157 4.74 -16.89 19.75
C GLY A 157 5.99 -16.93 18.88
N ILE A 158 6.08 -16.12 17.82
CA ILE A 158 7.26 -16.03 16.96
C ILE A 158 8.34 -15.20 17.68
N GLN A 159 9.58 -15.68 17.69
CA GLN A 159 10.68 -14.96 18.35
C GLN A 159 11.11 -13.74 17.54
N GLU A 160 11.54 -12.67 18.23
CA GLU A 160 11.91 -11.39 17.61
C GLU A 160 13.11 -11.48 16.64
N ASP A 161 13.93 -12.51 16.75
CA ASP A 161 15.11 -12.76 15.90
C ASP A 161 14.84 -13.81 14.80
N ASP A 162 13.65 -14.43 14.76
CA ASP A 162 13.27 -15.41 13.75
C ASP A 162 12.63 -14.74 12.52
N TYR A 163 13.48 -14.08 11.74
CA TYR A 163 13.10 -13.36 10.53
C TYR A 163 12.37 -14.23 9.50
N ASP A 164 12.75 -15.51 9.36
CA ASP A 164 12.13 -16.43 8.42
C ASP A 164 10.70 -16.80 8.86
N ALA A 165 10.49 -17.04 10.16
CA ALA A 165 9.16 -17.31 10.70
C ALA A 165 8.24 -16.10 10.60
N MET A 166 8.74 -14.89 10.89
CA MET A 166 7.98 -13.65 10.72
C MET A 166 7.59 -13.40 9.27
N LEU A 167 8.50 -13.62 8.32
CA LEU A 167 8.19 -13.51 6.90
C LEU A 167 7.14 -14.54 6.45
N LYS A 168 7.22 -15.76 6.98
CA LYS A 168 6.21 -16.79 6.70
C LYS A 168 4.84 -16.41 7.27
N TYR A 169 4.81 -15.88 8.50
CA TYR A 169 3.60 -15.38 9.13
C TYR A 169 2.95 -14.27 8.31
N PHE A 170 3.73 -13.26 7.90
CA PHE A 170 3.25 -12.18 7.04
C PHE A 170 2.61 -12.70 5.74
N ASN A 171 3.27 -13.65 5.06
CA ASN A 171 2.69 -14.23 3.85
C ASN A 171 1.38 -14.98 4.14
N GLN A 172 1.30 -15.74 5.23
CA GLN A 172 0.09 -16.46 5.64
C GLN A 172 -1.06 -15.52 5.98
N VAL A 173 -0.76 -14.39 6.61
CA VAL A 173 -1.72 -13.31 6.85
C VAL A 173 -2.28 -12.82 5.52
N GLY A 174 -1.42 -12.46 4.55
CA GLY A 174 -1.87 -12.04 3.23
C GLY A 174 -2.77 -13.07 2.54
N TYR A 175 -2.42 -14.36 2.59
CA TYR A 175 -3.26 -15.43 2.04
C TYR A 175 -4.61 -15.60 2.75
N ARG A 176 -4.70 -15.27 4.03
CA ARG A 176 -5.91 -15.39 4.84
C ARG A 176 -6.86 -14.24 4.58
N GLU A 177 -6.35 -13.01 4.62
CA GLU A 177 -7.18 -11.82 4.45
C GLU A 177 -7.59 -11.62 2.99
N LEU A 178 -6.72 -11.98 2.05
CA LEU A 178 -6.98 -11.90 0.61
C LEU A 178 -7.50 -13.23 0.04
N ALA A 179 -8.21 -14.04 0.83
CA ALA A 179 -8.65 -15.38 0.42
C ALA A 179 -9.58 -15.39 -0.82
N ASP A 180 -10.24 -14.26 -1.11
CA ASP A 180 -11.07 -14.07 -2.30
C ASP A 180 -10.26 -13.87 -3.60
N PHE A 181 -8.93 -13.79 -3.50
CA PHE A 181 -8.03 -13.41 -4.58
C PHE A 181 -7.24 -14.61 -5.10
N ASP A 182 -6.78 -14.53 -6.35
CA ASP A 182 -5.88 -15.56 -6.87
C ASP A 182 -4.48 -15.43 -6.24
N THR A 183 -3.80 -16.58 -6.13
CA THR A 183 -2.47 -16.70 -5.53
C THR A 183 -1.44 -15.74 -6.13
N GLY A 184 -1.46 -15.51 -7.45
CA GLY A 184 -0.48 -14.64 -8.11
C GLY A 184 -0.66 -13.18 -7.71
N THR A 185 -1.90 -12.74 -7.58
CA THR A 185 -2.22 -11.39 -7.10
C THR A 185 -1.77 -11.20 -5.64
N ILE A 186 -2.06 -12.16 -4.76
CA ILE A 186 -1.63 -12.13 -3.35
C ILE A 186 -0.10 -12.03 -3.23
N GLU A 187 0.64 -12.80 -4.04
CA GLU A 187 2.11 -12.75 -4.05
C GLU A 187 2.65 -11.37 -4.46
N ILE A 188 2.04 -10.71 -5.45
CA ILE A 188 2.42 -9.37 -5.89
C ILE A 188 2.16 -8.35 -4.77
N ILE A 189 1.00 -8.43 -4.12
CA ILE A 189 0.60 -7.53 -3.03
C ILE A 189 1.55 -7.69 -1.85
N ASN A 190 1.77 -8.92 -1.39
CA ASN A 190 2.70 -9.21 -0.30
C ASN A 190 4.10 -8.70 -0.62
N LYS A 191 4.54 -8.83 -1.87
CA LYS A 191 5.83 -8.30 -2.30
C LYS A 191 5.86 -6.77 -2.24
N ILE A 192 4.85 -6.07 -2.75
CA ILE A 192 4.78 -4.60 -2.68
C ILE A 192 4.76 -4.14 -1.23
N MET A 193 3.95 -4.77 -0.40
CA MET A 193 3.83 -4.43 1.02
C MET A 193 5.14 -4.65 1.78
N GLY A 194 5.75 -5.83 1.62
CA GLY A 194 7.00 -6.19 2.30
C GLY A 194 8.22 -5.44 1.79
N THR A 195 8.23 -4.96 0.54
CA THR A 195 9.40 -4.29 -0.03
C THR A 195 9.27 -2.77 -0.13
N TRP A 196 8.05 -2.23 -0.21
CA TRP A 196 7.82 -0.80 -0.41
C TRP A 196 7.11 -0.20 0.80
N VAL A 197 5.92 -0.69 1.15
CA VAL A 197 5.01 0.01 2.08
C VAL A 197 5.48 -0.12 3.52
N LEU A 198 5.71 -1.35 4.00
CA LEU A 198 6.11 -1.58 5.39
C LEU A 198 7.49 -0.96 5.70
N PRO A 199 8.55 -1.16 4.88
CA PRO A 199 9.83 -0.51 5.14
C PRO A 199 9.75 1.02 5.05
N PHE A 200 8.97 1.57 4.12
CA PHE A 200 8.75 3.02 4.04
C PHE A 200 8.09 3.57 5.30
N SER A 201 7.10 2.85 5.85
CA SER A 201 6.30 3.30 6.99
C SER A 201 7.09 3.52 8.28
N ASP A 202 8.27 2.92 8.39
CA ASP A 202 9.25 3.10 9.48
C ASP A 202 10.57 3.72 9.01
N SER A 203 10.60 4.25 7.79
CA SER A 203 11.79 4.90 7.29
C SER A 203 11.87 6.34 7.76
N TRP A 204 13.08 6.89 7.91
CA TRP A 204 13.25 8.31 8.23
C TRP A 204 12.66 9.26 7.16
N TYR A 205 12.24 8.79 5.97
CA TYR A 205 11.57 9.63 4.97
C TYR A 205 10.24 10.21 5.49
N ILE A 206 9.58 9.52 6.43
CA ILE A 206 8.33 9.97 7.05
C ILE A 206 8.53 11.14 8.01
N THR A 207 9.75 11.38 8.51
CA THR A 207 10.01 12.53 9.41
C THR A 207 9.79 13.86 8.69
N ASN A 208 9.76 13.85 7.36
CA ASN A 208 9.48 15.03 6.52
C ASN A 208 7.97 15.24 6.28
N VAL A 209 7.13 14.35 6.80
CA VAL A 209 5.66 14.42 6.70
C VAL A 209 5.14 14.69 8.10
N GLU A 210 5.12 15.97 8.50
CA GLU A 210 4.71 16.38 9.85
C GLU A 210 3.26 15.91 10.15
N ASP A 211 3.08 15.31 11.33
CA ASP A 211 1.81 14.92 11.96
C ASP A 211 0.96 13.80 11.33
N ALA A 212 1.46 13.10 10.30
CA ALA A 212 0.77 11.92 9.76
C ALA A 212 0.95 10.68 10.66
N THR A 213 -0.16 10.08 11.08
CA THR A 213 -0.18 8.80 11.81
C THR A 213 0.22 7.63 10.93
N GLY A 214 0.58 6.49 11.52
CA GLY A 214 0.87 5.25 10.78
C GLY A 214 -0.28 4.84 9.86
N ASN A 215 -1.52 4.93 10.35
CA ASN A 215 -2.73 4.60 9.60
C ASN A 215 -2.96 5.55 8.42
N GLU A 216 -2.76 6.85 8.60
CA GLU A 216 -2.89 7.84 7.53
C GLU A 216 -1.86 7.63 6.42
N ILE A 217 -0.62 7.31 6.79
CA ILE A 217 0.45 7.00 5.83
C ILE A 217 0.05 5.80 4.97
N ILE A 218 -0.39 4.71 5.59
CA ILE A 218 -0.86 3.56 4.82
C ILE A 218 -2.03 3.95 3.95
N PHE A 219 -3.07 4.57 4.51
CA PHE A 219 -4.30 4.88 3.81
C PHE A 219 -4.02 5.64 2.52
N VAL A 220 -3.17 6.66 2.58
CA VAL A 220 -2.76 7.44 1.41
C VAL A 220 -2.00 6.59 0.39
N ILE A 221 -1.03 5.77 0.81
CA ILE A 221 -0.30 4.88 -0.11
C ILE A 221 -1.24 3.84 -0.72
N SER A 222 -2.18 3.33 0.05
CA SER A 222 -3.22 2.41 -0.41
C SER A 222 -4.07 3.08 -1.47
N LEU A 223 -4.52 4.33 -1.30
CA LEU A 223 -5.24 5.07 -2.34
C LEU A 223 -4.44 5.15 -3.65
N LEU A 224 -3.13 5.37 -3.58
CA LEU A 224 -2.26 5.36 -4.76
C LEU A 224 -2.22 3.98 -5.42
N ILE A 225 -1.94 2.94 -4.65
CA ILE A 225 -1.82 1.57 -5.15
C ILE A 225 -3.17 1.11 -5.72
N THR A 226 -4.25 1.22 -4.96
CA THR A 226 -5.58 0.75 -5.37
C THR A 226 -6.17 1.63 -6.46
N GLY A 227 -6.01 2.94 -6.38
CA GLY A 227 -6.52 3.89 -7.35
C GLY A 227 -5.87 3.73 -8.72
N THR A 228 -4.54 3.60 -8.76
CA THR A 228 -3.82 3.31 -10.01
C THR A 228 -4.11 1.91 -10.52
N LEU A 229 -4.39 0.93 -9.64
CA LEU A 229 -4.76 -0.44 -10.03
C LEU A 229 -6.28 -0.65 -10.21
N SER A 230 -7.08 0.40 -10.07
CA SER A 230 -8.55 0.34 -10.20
C SER A 230 -8.99 0.36 -11.67
N ASN A 231 -10.21 -0.10 -11.94
CA ASN A 231 -10.76 -0.28 -13.29
C ASN A 231 -10.81 0.98 -14.18
N SER A 232 -10.67 2.18 -13.61
CA SER A 232 -10.75 3.45 -14.34
C SER A 232 -9.42 3.89 -14.97
N LEU A 233 -8.29 3.59 -14.31
CA LEU A 233 -6.94 3.96 -14.76
C LEU A 233 -6.10 2.75 -15.16
N TYR A 234 -6.21 1.65 -14.40
CA TYR A 234 -5.29 0.51 -14.36
C TYR A 234 -3.92 0.76 -15.01
N VAL A 235 -3.01 1.22 -14.18
CA VAL A 235 -1.60 1.36 -14.50
C VAL A 235 -0.81 0.59 -13.45
N PRO A 236 -0.15 -0.52 -13.83
CA PRO A 236 0.65 -1.29 -12.89
C PRO A 236 1.80 -0.43 -12.35
N PRO A 237 2.36 -0.73 -11.17
CA PRO A 237 3.38 0.12 -10.59
C PRO A 237 4.67 0.18 -11.40
N SER A 238 4.88 -0.71 -12.37
CA SER A 238 5.97 -0.65 -13.34
C SER A 238 5.82 0.47 -14.36
N ASP A 239 4.60 0.93 -14.60
CA ASP A 239 4.22 1.95 -15.58
C ASP A 239 3.79 3.25 -14.90
N TRP A 240 4.15 3.45 -13.63
CA TRP A 240 3.98 4.74 -12.99
C TRP A 240 4.91 5.76 -13.64
N TYR A 241 4.33 6.68 -14.41
CA TYR A 241 5.00 7.84 -14.99
C TYR A 241 4.43 9.11 -14.37
N THR A 242 5.13 10.24 -14.53
CA THR A 242 4.69 11.53 -14.00
C THR A 242 3.27 11.88 -14.44
N ASP A 243 2.97 11.74 -15.73
CA ASP A 243 1.65 12.03 -16.29
C ASP A 243 0.57 11.13 -15.69
N VAL A 244 0.83 9.83 -15.54
CA VAL A 244 -0.09 8.89 -14.91
C VAL A 244 -0.43 9.29 -13.47
N ILE A 245 0.59 9.57 -12.66
CA ILE A 245 0.38 9.90 -11.24
C ILE A 245 -0.27 11.27 -11.11
N ALA A 246 0.11 12.24 -11.94
CA ALA A 246 -0.54 13.55 -11.98
C ALA A 246 -2.02 13.42 -12.38
N ASP A 247 -2.35 12.70 -13.44
CA ASP A 247 -3.73 12.46 -13.89
C ASP A 247 -4.54 11.74 -12.80
N PHE A 248 -3.96 10.75 -12.12
CA PHE A 248 -4.61 10.11 -10.96
C PHE A 248 -4.93 11.11 -9.84
N ILE A 249 -3.97 11.95 -9.47
CA ILE A 249 -4.20 12.97 -8.45
C ILE A 249 -5.31 13.93 -8.91
N GLU A 250 -5.22 14.46 -10.12
CA GLU A 250 -6.13 15.51 -10.60
C GLU A 250 -7.54 15.01 -10.93
N ASP A 251 -7.66 13.84 -11.57
CA ASP A 251 -8.93 13.31 -12.06
C ASP A 251 -9.61 12.36 -11.08
N VAL A 252 -8.87 11.82 -10.10
CA VAL A 252 -9.42 10.88 -9.10
C VAL A 252 -9.35 11.44 -7.69
N LEU A 253 -8.18 11.81 -7.18
CA LEU A 253 -8.06 12.22 -5.76
C LEU A 253 -8.61 13.61 -5.47
N VAL A 254 -8.33 14.60 -6.32
CA VAL A 254 -8.86 15.97 -6.18
C VAL A 254 -10.38 16.01 -6.16
N PRO A 255 -11.13 15.27 -7.00
CA PRO A 255 -12.59 15.22 -6.89
C PRO A 255 -13.11 14.27 -5.81
N TYR A 256 -12.26 13.40 -5.22
CA TYR A 256 -12.68 12.47 -4.17
C TYR A 256 -13.00 13.19 -2.86
N PRO A 257 -14.06 12.83 -2.12
CA PRO A 257 -14.45 13.47 -0.86
C PRO A 257 -13.53 13.09 0.32
N LEU A 258 -12.23 13.34 0.20
CA LEU A 258 -11.27 13.20 1.30
C LEU A 258 -11.42 14.35 2.30
N PRO A 259 -11.33 14.08 3.62
CA PRO A 259 -11.20 15.13 4.63
C PRO A 259 -10.04 16.06 4.35
N ARG A 260 -10.18 17.30 4.80
CA ARG A 260 -9.14 18.32 4.64
C ARG A 260 -7.79 17.87 5.21
N LYS A 261 -7.78 17.26 6.40
CA LYS A 261 -6.55 16.73 7.02
C LYS A 261 -5.84 15.74 6.09
N ILE A 262 -6.58 14.82 5.46
CA ILE A 262 -6.01 13.83 4.53
C ILE A 262 -5.51 14.51 3.25
N ARG A 263 -6.24 15.50 2.72
CA ARG A 263 -5.81 16.29 1.55
C ARG A 263 -4.49 17.00 1.78
N GLU A 264 -4.31 17.58 2.96
CA GLU A 264 -3.09 18.29 3.36
C GLU A 264 -1.87 17.35 3.37
N ILE A 265 -2.05 16.08 3.76
CA ILE A 265 -0.95 15.10 3.87
C ILE A 265 -0.77 14.18 2.64
N CYS A 266 -1.70 14.14 1.68
CA CYS A 266 -1.59 13.27 0.50
C CYS A 266 -0.32 13.48 -0.32
N ILE A 267 -0.11 14.70 -0.83
CA ILE A 267 1.06 15.01 -1.67
C ILE A 267 2.37 14.92 -0.88
N PRO A 268 2.47 15.36 0.39
CA PRO A 268 3.68 15.15 1.20
C PRO A 268 4.03 13.67 1.39
N ILE A 269 3.03 12.81 1.66
CA ILE A 269 3.24 11.35 1.76
C ILE A 269 3.71 10.78 0.43
N PHE A 270 3.07 11.12 -0.69
CA PHE A 270 3.49 10.64 -2.01
C PHE A 270 4.90 11.10 -2.35
N HIS A 271 5.23 12.37 -2.10
CA HIS A 271 6.57 12.90 -2.31
C HIS A 271 7.60 12.11 -1.48
N ALA A 272 7.33 11.87 -0.19
CA ALA A 272 8.20 11.08 0.66
C ALA A 272 8.34 9.63 0.16
N PHE A 273 7.24 8.99 -0.24
CA PHE A 273 7.20 7.62 -0.73
C PHE A 273 7.98 7.46 -2.04
N PHE A 274 7.77 8.33 -3.03
CA PHE A 274 8.51 8.30 -4.28
C PHE A 274 9.99 8.69 -4.10
N THR A 275 10.31 9.57 -3.16
CA THR A 275 11.72 9.85 -2.80
C THR A 275 12.40 8.61 -2.21
N TYR A 276 11.73 7.92 -1.28
CA TYR A 276 12.17 6.64 -0.74
C TYR A 276 12.39 5.61 -1.86
N MET A 277 11.41 5.43 -2.75
CA MET A 277 11.53 4.50 -3.86
C MET A 277 12.70 4.83 -4.80
N ALA A 278 12.94 6.11 -5.05
CA ALA A 278 14.06 6.55 -5.89
C ALA A 278 15.41 6.25 -5.24
N ASP A 279 15.58 6.61 -3.97
CA ASP A 279 16.83 6.42 -3.24
C ASP A 279 17.17 4.94 -3.02
N GLN A 280 16.15 4.11 -2.82
CA GLN A 280 16.30 2.66 -2.69
C GLN A 280 16.42 1.94 -4.05
N ASN A 281 16.33 2.65 -5.19
CA ASN A 281 16.29 2.07 -6.54
C ASN A 281 15.14 1.07 -6.75
N LEU A 282 13.99 1.33 -6.12
CA LEU A 282 12.79 0.50 -6.22
C LEU A 282 11.98 0.78 -7.48
N HIS A 283 12.07 2.00 -8.03
CA HIS A 283 11.31 2.39 -9.22
C HIS A 283 12.04 3.44 -10.07
N PRO A 284 12.17 3.23 -11.40
CA PRO A 284 13.05 4.02 -12.26
C PRO A 284 12.61 5.48 -12.44
N HIS A 285 11.31 5.77 -12.40
CA HIS A 285 10.76 7.13 -12.57
C HIS A 285 10.43 7.82 -11.25
N ALA A 286 10.70 7.19 -10.10
CA ALA A 286 10.22 7.71 -8.82
C ALA A 286 10.77 9.11 -8.47
N ARG A 287 12.02 9.42 -8.85
CA ARG A 287 12.58 10.76 -8.61
C ARG A 287 11.85 11.85 -9.40
N GLU A 288 11.51 11.56 -10.65
CA GLU A 288 10.78 12.47 -11.54
C GLU A 288 9.36 12.70 -11.00
N ILE A 289 8.65 11.60 -10.69
CA ILE A 289 7.32 11.65 -10.09
C ILE A 289 7.33 12.47 -8.80
N ALA A 290 8.26 12.23 -7.88
CA ALA A 290 8.35 12.97 -6.62
C ALA A 290 8.43 14.48 -6.86
N SER A 291 9.30 14.92 -7.78
CA SER A 291 9.46 16.34 -8.11
C SER A 291 8.19 16.95 -8.73
N ASP A 292 7.56 16.22 -9.65
CA ASP A 292 6.55 16.78 -10.54
C ASP A 292 5.14 16.82 -9.94
N ILE A 293 4.86 16.04 -8.89
CA ILE A 293 3.57 16.08 -8.18
C ILE A 293 3.48 17.23 -7.16
N LEU A 294 4.60 17.81 -6.72
CA LEU A 294 4.62 18.88 -5.70
C LEU A 294 3.72 20.08 -6.04
N PRO A 295 3.69 20.59 -7.29
CA PRO A 295 2.79 21.70 -7.67
C PRO A 295 1.29 21.39 -7.51
N LEU A 296 0.90 20.11 -7.41
CA LEU A 296 -0.49 19.70 -7.25
C LEU A 296 -1.01 19.85 -5.81
N GLN A 297 -0.13 20.16 -4.83
CA GLN A 297 -0.52 20.33 -3.42
C GLN A 297 -1.63 21.36 -3.22
N GLU A 298 -1.49 22.55 -3.80
CA GLU A 298 -2.46 23.63 -3.61
C GLU A 298 -3.83 23.24 -4.18
N LYS A 299 -3.83 22.60 -5.35
CA LYS A 299 -5.02 22.05 -6.00
C LYS A 299 -5.69 20.96 -5.14
N MET A 300 -4.89 20.04 -4.59
CA MET A 300 -5.34 18.98 -3.69
C MET A 300 -6.03 19.53 -2.44
N ILE A 301 -5.58 20.66 -1.90
CA ILE A 301 -6.19 21.26 -0.71
C ILE A 301 -7.45 22.06 -1.06
N THR A 302 -7.44 22.80 -2.17
CA THR A 302 -8.44 23.86 -2.43
C THR A 302 -9.63 23.47 -3.31
N GLU A 303 -9.49 22.45 -4.17
CA GLU A 303 -10.52 22.10 -5.17
C GLU A 303 -11.42 20.90 -4.77
N GLY A 304 -11.42 20.53 -3.48
CA GLY A 304 -12.22 19.41 -2.96
C GLY A 304 -13.72 19.69 -2.80
N PRO A 305 -14.55 18.65 -2.55
CA PRO A 305 -15.95 18.81 -2.16
C PRO A 305 -16.09 19.65 -0.87
N ASP A 306 -17.22 20.36 -0.70
CA ASP A 306 -17.49 21.22 0.47
C ASP A 306 -17.24 20.49 1.81
N GLU A 307 -16.54 21.17 2.75
CA GLU A 307 -16.00 20.63 4.03
C GLU A 307 -17.03 19.83 4.87
N ASP A 308 -18.32 20.18 4.83
CA ASP A 308 -19.34 19.61 5.72
C ASP A 308 -19.83 18.18 5.32
N ASP A 309 -19.72 17.77 4.06
CA ASP A 309 -20.27 16.48 3.56
C ASP A 309 -19.22 15.33 3.57
N SER A 310 -17.91 15.62 3.54
CA SER A 310 -16.84 14.61 3.48
C SER A 310 -16.43 14.03 4.83
N ASP A 311 -16.40 14.85 5.88
CA ASP A 311 -15.94 14.42 7.21
C ASP A 311 -16.95 13.47 7.88
N ILE A 312 -18.24 13.68 7.63
CA ILE A 312 -19.32 12.78 8.09
C ILE A 312 -19.25 11.44 7.35
N GLN A 313 -18.97 11.45 6.04
CA GLN A 313 -18.85 10.23 5.25
C GLN A 313 -17.62 9.41 5.64
N LEU A 314 -16.46 10.04 5.86
CA LEU A 314 -15.27 9.29 6.28
C LEU A 314 -15.41 8.77 7.71
N PHE A 315 -15.98 9.55 8.63
CA PHE A 315 -16.26 9.07 9.98
C PHE A 315 -17.18 7.84 9.98
N LEU A 316 -18.21 7.86 9.13
CA LEU A 316 -19.09 6.71 8.94
C LEU A 316 -18.33 5.50 8.35
N ILE A 317 -17.51 5.71 7.31
CA ILE A 317 -16.71 4.65 6.69
C ILE A 317 -15.72 4.06 7.70
N GLN A 318 -15.02 4.89 8.47
CA GLN A 318 -14.06 4.45 9.48
C GLN A 318 -14.76 3.65 10.59
N SER A 319 -15.92 4.13 11.05
CA SER A 319 -16.71 3.42 12.06
C SER A 319 -17.20 2.05 11.56
N LEU A 320 -17.59 1.97 10.28
CA LEU A 320 -17.98 0.70 9.66
C LEU A 320 -16.78 -0.25 9.51
N LEU A 321 -15.61 0.26 9.09
CA LEU A 321 -14.38 -0.52 8.96
C LEU A 321 -13.84 -1.02 10.31
N ASP A 322 -14.04 -0.25 11.37
CA ASP A 322 -13.67 -0.60 12.75
C ASP A 322 -14.69 -1.57 13.40
N SER A 323 -15.81 -1.86 12.72
CA SER A 323 -16.84 -2.79 13.17
C SER A 323 -16.71 -4.16 12.49
N ASP A 324 -17.37 -5.18 13.04
CA ASP A 324 -17.50 -6.50 12.41
C ASP A 324 -18.56 -6.54 11.28
N VAL A 325 -19.03 -5.38 10.84
CA VAL A 325 -20.08 -5.28 9.81
C VAL A 325 -19.49 -5.61 8.45
N ASP A 326 -20.16 -6.50 7.72
CA ASP A 326 -19.85 -6.75 6.33
C ASP A 326 -20.21 -5.52 5.49
N VAL A 327 -19.18 -4.74 5.14
CA VAL A 327 -19.30 -3.54 4.31
C VAL A 327 -19.75 -3.82 2.88
N SER A 328 -19.90 -5.08 2.49
CA SER A 328 -20.50 -5.48 1.21
C SER A 328 -22.01 -5.76 1.29
N ASP A 329 -22.59 -5.83 2.50
CA ASP A 329 -24.01 -5.98 2.75
C ASP A 329 -24.65 -4.62 3.10
N GLU A 330 -25.37 -4.05 2.14
CA GLU A 330 -26.07 -2.76 2.28
C GLU A 330 -27.06 -2.76 3.45
N GLN A 331 -27.69 -3.90 3.76
CA GLN A 331 -28.63 -3.99 4.87
C GLN A 331 -27.90 -4.01 6.21
N ALA A 332 -26.76 -4.71 6.30
CA ALA A 332 -25.94 -4.73 7.50
C ALA A 332 -25.34 -3.34 7.83
N ILE A 333 -24.96 -2.58 6.80
CA ILE A 333 -24.53 -1.18 6.97
C ILE A 333 -25.68 -0.32 7.50
N LEU A 334 -26.88 -0.45 6.95
CA LEU A 334 -28.04 0.33 7.38
C LEU A 334 -28.46 -0.01 8.82
N ASP A 335 -28.40 -1.29 9.19
CA ASP A 335 -28.70 -1.76 10.55
C ASP A 335 -27.66 -1.23 11.55
N TYR A 336 -26.37 -1.29 11.21
CA TYR A 336 -25.30 -0.71 12.02
C TYR A 336 -25.47 0.80 12.22
N ILE A 337 -25.82 1.53 11.16
CA ILE A 337 -26.06 2.97 11.24
C ILE A 337 -27.23 3.28 12.17
N ASP A 338 -28.32 2.51 12.12
CA ASP A 338 -29.49 2.74 12.96
C ASP A 338 -29.24 2.38 14.43
N ASP A 339 -28.44 1.33 14.67
CA ASP A 339 -28.05 0.86 16.00
C ASP A 339 -27.06 1.81 16.68
N ASN A 340 -26.14 2.40 15.91
CA ASN A 340 -25.09 3.30 16.42
C ASN A 340 -25.42 4.78 16.19
N LYS A 341 -26.65 5.10 15.78
CA LYS A 341 -27.04 6.47 15.40
C LYS A 341 -26.74 7.50 16.48
N GLU A 342 -26.93 7.20 17.77
CA GLU A 342 -26.69 8.17 18.85
C GLU A 342 -25.20 8.47 19.05
N GLU A 343 -24.32 7.47 18.92
CA GLU A 343 -22.87 7.64 19.01
C GLU A 343 -22.32 8.34 17.75
N LEU A 344 -22.81 7.92 16.57
CA LEU A 344 -22.49 8.56 15.30
C LEU A 344 -22.94 10.03 15.31
N PHE A 345 -24.10 10.31 15.89
CA PHE A 345 -24.59 11.67 16.12
C PHE A 345 -23.77 12.44 17.15
N GLN A 346 -23.34 11.82 18.25
CA GLN A 346 -22.58 12.50 19.30
C GLN A 346 -21.19 12.93 18.83
N LYS A 347 -20.52 12.12 18.02
CA LYS A 347 -19.28 12.52 17.35
C LYS A 347 -19.53 13.50 16.20
N SER A 348 -20.66 13.39 15.49
CA SER A 348 -21.05 14.43 14.53
C SER A 348 -21.44 15.75 15.20
N ILE A 349 -21.84 15.77 16.49
CA ILE A 349 -22.24 16.99 17.23
C ILE A 349 -21.06 17.92 17.55
N GLU A 350 -19.81 17.47 17.40
CA GLU A 350 -18.66 18.41 17.36
C GLU A 350 -18.66 19.29 16.11
N PHE A 351 -19.44 18.96 15.06
CA PHE A 351 -19.61 19.76 13.85
C PHE A 351 -21.10 19.96 13.48
N THR A 352 -21.50 21.22 13.41
CA THR A 352 -22.86 21.77 13.60
C THR A 352 -24.06 21.19 12.79
N SER A 353 -25.05 20.69 13.55
CA SER A 353 -26.52 20.90 13.43
C SER A 353 -27.43 19.96 12.59
N SER A 354 -28.58 19.65 13.20
CA SER A 354 -29.68 18.74 12.78
C SER A 354 -30.33 18.99 11.40
N GLY A 355 -29.92 20.01 10.65
CA GLY A 355 -30.46 20.30 9.31
C GLY A 355 -29.96 19.33 8.23
N ASP A 356 -28.77 18.78 8.42
CA ASP A 356 -28.04 18.09 7.34
C ASP A 356 -28.34 16.59 7.25
N LEU A 357 -28.82 15.94 8.32
CA LEU A 357 -29.33 14.57 8.21
C LEU A 357 -30.53 14.42 7.26
N LYS A 358 -31.40 15.42 7.16
CA LYS A 358 -32.50 15.41 6.17
C LYS A 358 -31.99 15.62 4.74
N LYS A 359 -30.86 16.30 4.53
CA LYS A 359 -30.19 16.38 3.22
C LYS A 359 -29.47 15.07 2.89
N LEU A 360 -28.85 14.42 3.88
CA LEU A 360 -28.21 13.11 3.76
C LEU A 360 -29.23 12.04 3.34
N MET A 361 -30.39 11.99 4.01
CA MET A 361 -31.49 11.06 3.69
C MET A 361 -32.29 11.44 2.42
N GLY A 362 -32.25 12.71 1.99
CA GLY A 362 -33.00 13.21 0.84
C GLY A 362 -32.31 12.97 -0.52
N LYS A 363 -31.01 12.67 -0.52
CA LYS A 363 -30.24 12.38 -1.74
C LYS A 363 -30.17 10.89 -2.09
N THR A 364 -30.51 9.98 -1.17
CA THR A 364 -30.47 8.53 -1.40
C THR A 364 -31.50 8.04 -2.42
N SER A 365 -32.55 8.81 -2.73
CA SER A 365 -33.55 8.46 -3.74
C SER A 365 -33.46 9.27 -5.04
N ALA A 366 -32.52 10.22 -5.16
CA ALA A 366 -32.49 11.16 -6.30
C ALA A 366 -31.09 11.43 -6.87
N SER A 367 -30.20 10.44 -6.84
CA SER A 367 -29.16 10.29 -7.87
C SER A 367 -28.49 8.93 -7.77
N GLN A 368 -29.26 7.87 -7.98
CA GLN A 368 -28.75 6.78 -8.84
C GLN A 368 -28.57 7.38 -10.24
N LYS A 369 -27.53 8.19 -10.44
CA LYS A 369 -26.81 8.07 -11.69
C LYS A 369 -26.22 6.68 -11.58
N GLN A 370 -26.80 5.74 -12.33
CA GLN A 370 -26.13 4.50 -12.68
C GLN A 370 -24.64 4.81 -12.80
N ILE A 371 -23.80 4.15 -11.98
CA ILE A 371 -22.38 4.01 -12.30
C ILE A 371 -22.38 3.66 -13.79
N PRO A 372 -21.81 4.49 -14.68
CA PRO A 372 -21.95 4.28 -16.10
C PRO A 372 -21.46 2.87 -16.38
N GLU A 373 -22.35 2.01 -16.86
CA GLU A 373 -21.98 0.72 -17.42
C GLU A 373 -20.86 1.00 -18.41
N LEU A 374 -19.60 0.69 -18.05
CA LEU A 374 -18.38 1.06 -18.77
C LEU A 374 -18.34 0.27 -20.09
N ARG A 375 -19.19 0.68 -21.04
CA ARG A 375 -19.21 0.18 -22.40
C ARG A 375 -17.90 0.60 -23.04
N ARG A 376 -17.01 -0.38 -23.27
CA ARG A 376 -15.82 -0.19 -24.12
C ARG A 376 -16.28 0.49 -25.40
N LYS A 377 -15.64 1.61 -25.78
CA LYS A 377 -16.01 2.34 -26.99
C LYS A 377 -15.92 1.36 -28.17
N PRO A 378 -17.02 1.13 -28.92
CA PRO A 378 -16.99 0.24 -30.07
C PRO A 378 -15.86 0.65 -31.01
N VAL A 379 -15.19 -0.34 -31.62
CA VAL A 379 -14.17 -0.05 -32.63
C VAL A 379 -14.80 0.78 -33.74
N ASP A 380 -14.38 2.04 -33.87
CA ASP A 380 -14.83 2.87 -34.98
C ASP A 380 -14.27 2.30 -36.29
N PHE A 381 -15.14 1.69 -37.09
CA PHE A 381 -14.79 1.11 -38.37
C PHE A 381 -14.17 2.13 -39.34
N SER A 382 -14.51 3.41 -39.18
CA SER A 382 -13.94 4.49 -39.99
C SER A 382 -12.44 4.67 -39.74
N SER A 383 -11.98 4.40 -38.50
CA SER A 383 -10.58 4.46 -38.08
C SER A 383 -9.70 3.32 -38.65
N ILE A 384 -10.31 2.26 -39.18
CA ILE A 384 -9.57 1.13 -39.77
C ILE A 384 -9.13 1.48 -41.20
N PRO A 385 -7.82 1.42 -41.52
CA PRO A 385 -7.32 1.64 -42.87
C PRO A 385 -8.00 0.76 -43.91
N LYS A 386 -8.35 1.30 -45.09
CA LYS A 386 -9.04 0.54 -46.15
C LYS A 386 -8.37 -0.79 -46.50
N ALA A 387 -7.04 -0.82 -46.47
CA ALA A 387 -6.24 -2.00 -46.80
C ALA A 387 -6.41 -3.17 -45.80
N THR A 388 -6.86 -2.91 -44.57
CA THR A 388 -6.96 -3.91 -43.48
C THR A 388 -8.39 -4.21 -43.06
N ARG A 389 -9.39 -3.53 -43.65
CA ARG A 389 -10.82 -3.74 -43.36
C ARG A 389 -11.30 -5.16 -43.62
N ASP A 390 -10.92 -5.74 -44.77
CA ASP A 390 -11.32 -7.10 -45.12
C ASP A 390 -10.73 -8.13 -44.15
N TRP A 391 -9.52 -7.88 -43.65
CA TRP A 391 -8.88 -8.71 -42.63
C TRP A 391 -9.63 -8.58 -41.31
N PHE A 392 -9.89 -7.35 -40.86
CA PHE A 392 -10.64 -7.09 -39.62
C PHE A 392 -12.02 -7.74 -39.63
N MET A 393 -12.77 -7.60 -40.73
CA MET A 393 -14.10 -8.19 -40.88
C MET A 393 -14.04 -9.72 -40.84
N ALA A 394 -13.06 -10.32 -41.52
CA ALA A 394 -12.91 -11.77 -41.53
C ALA A 394 -12.55 -12.32 -40.14
N ILE A 395 -11.59 -11.69 -39.45
CA ILE A 395 -11.17 -12.10 -38.10
C ILE A 395 -12.30 -11.92 -37.10
N SER A 396 -12.95 -10.75 -37.09
CA SER A 396 -14.10 -10.48 -36.21
C SER A 396 -15.19 -11.53 -36.40
N LYS A 397 -15.54 -11.84 -37.66
CA LYS A 397 -16.54 -12.88 -37.95
C LYS A 397 -16.14 -14.26 -37.39
N MET A 398 -14.86 -14.61 -37.48
CA MET A 398 -14.35 -15.90 -36.99
C MET A 398 -14.33 -15.97 -35.47
N THR A 399 -13.89 -14.90 -34.79
CA THR A 399 -13.88 -14.81 -33.33
C THR A 399 -15.28 -14.70 -32.76
N ASP A 400 -16.17 -13.90 -33.38
CA ASP A 400 -17.57 -13.78 -32.96
C ASP A 400 -18.30 -15.12 -33.07
N ALA A 401 -18.03 -15.92 -34.11
CA ALA A 401 -18.60 -17.26 -34.24
C ALA A 401 -18.16 -18.17 -33.08
N PHE A 402 -16.87 -18.16 -32.70
CA PHE A 402 -16.39 -18.93 -31.56
C PHE A 402 -17.01 -18.45 -30.26
N CYS A 403 -16.99 -17.13 -30.00
CA CYS A 403 -17.50 -16.57 -28.75
C CYS A 403 -19.00 -16.82 -28.59
N ASN A 404 -19.79 -16.68 -29.66
CA ASN A 404 -21.22 -16.96 -29.62
C ASN A 404 -21.55 -18.45 -29.42
N GLU A 405 -20.67 -19.36 -29.86
CA GLU A 405 -20.87 -20.80 -29.66
C GLU A 405 -20.36 -21.29 -28.29
N ARG A 406 -19.28 -20.71 -27.78
CA ARG A 406 -18.48 -21.28 -26.67
C ARG A 406 -18.27 -20.36 -25.48
N LEU A 407 -18.44 -19.05 -25.63
CA LEU A 407 -18.18 -18.03 -24.62
C LEU A 407 -19.40 -17.09 -24.49
N ASP A 408 -19.17 -15.78 -24.53
CA ASP A 408 -20.20 -14.75 -24.46
C ASP A 408 -19.89 -13.52 -25.34
N GLU A 409 -20.80 -12.53 -25.33
CA GLU A 409 -20.68 -11.30 -26.10
C GLU A 409 -19.54 -10.39 -25.61
N ASP A 410 -19.12 -10.51 -24.35
CA ASP A 410 -18.03 -9.70 -23.78
C ASP A 410 -16.69 -10.13 -24.38
N TYR A 411 -16.45 -11.45 -24.45
CA TYR A 411 -15.33 -12.02 -25.20
C TYR A 411 -15.38 -11.69 -26.69
N ALA A 412 -16.57 -11.70 -27.32
CA ALA A 412 -16.72 -11.28 -28.72
C ALA A 412 -16.34 -9.80 -28.92
N GLY A 413 -16.75 -8.93 -27.99
CA GLY A 413 -16.37 -7.52 -27.95
C GLY A 413 -14.87 -7.32 -27.83
N LEU A 414 -14.22 -8.04 -26.90
CA LEU A 414 -12.76 -8.00 -26.71
C LEU A 414 -12.00 -8.48 -27.94
N CYS A 415 -12.45 -9.55 -28.58
CA CYS A 415 -11.82 -10.06 -29.78
C CYS A 415 -11.90 -9.06 -30.94
N ARG A 416 -13.05 -8.41 -31.13
CA ARG A 416 -13.20 -7.30 -32.10
C ARG A 416 -12.30 -6.13 -31.73
N TYR A 417 -12.17 -5.81 -30.45
CA TYR A 417 -11.28 -4.75 -29.98
C TYR A 417 -9.81 -5.01 -30.33
N VAL A 418 -9.30 -6.20 -29.97
CA VAL A 418 -7.94 -6.66 -30.30
C VAL A 418 -7.73 -6.69 -31.82
N ALA A 419 -8.67 -7.24 -32.58
CA ALA A 419 -8.61 -7.26 -34.04
C ALA A 419 -8.54 -5.85 -34.63
N GLY A 420 -9.29 -4.89 -34.07
CA GLY A 420 -9.29 -3.50 -34.46
C GLY A 420 -7.95 -2.82 -34.20
N LYS A 421 -7.35 -3.03 -33.02
CA LYS A 421 -5.99 -2.52 -32.71
C LYS A 421 -4.95 -3.07 -33.67
N LEU A 422 -4.96 -4.38 -33.91
CA LEU A 422 -4.05 -5.03 -34.87
C LEU A 422 -4.23 -4.47 -36.29
N ALA A 423 -5.47 -4.26 -36.74
CA ALA A 423 -5.78 -3.74 -38.07
C ALA A 423 -5.31 -2.29 -38.30
N ARG A 424 -5.11 -1.50 -37.22
CA ARG A 424 -4.59 -0.13 -37.27
C ARG A 424 -3.07 -0.03 -37.19
N LYS A 425 -2.36 -1.10 -36.80
CA LYS A 425 -0.90 -1.09 -36.75
C LYS A 425 -0.33 -0.88 -38.16
N ARG A 426 0.62 0.04 -38.26
CA ARG A 426 1.22 0.50 -39.52
C ARG A 426 2.20 -0.52 -40.12
N ASP A 427 2.62 -1.51 -39.33
CA ASP A 427 3.48 -2.60 -39.80
C ASP A 427 2.63 -3.69 -40.46
N ASN A 428 2.99 -4.09 -41.69
CA ASN A 428 2.21 -5.03 -42.51
C ASN A 428 2.22 -6.47 -41.97
N LYS A 429 2.46 -6.71 -40.68
CA LYS A 429 2.63 -8.05 -40.10
C LYS A 429 1.35 -8.87 -40.11
N ILE A 430 0.17 -8.25 -40.03
CA ILE A 430 -1.13 -8.95 -40.07
C ILE A 430 -1.44 -9.56 -41.45
N SER A 431 -0.74 -9.14 -42.51
CA SER A 431 -0.88 -9.72 -43.86
C SER A 431 -0.20 -11.08 -44.01
N ARG A 432 0.60 -11.50 -43.02
CA ARG A 432 1.34 -12.76 -43.03
C ARG A 432 0.67 -13.78 -42.10
N GLY A 433 0.44 -14.99 -42.64
CA GLY A 433 -0.15 -16.11 -41.91
C GLY A 433 -1.63 -16.33 -42.21
N LYS A 434 -2.12 -17.53 -41.87
CA LYS A 434 -3.52 -17.92 -42.05
C LYS A 434 -4.45 -17.16 -41.09
N ARG A 435 -5.66 -16.81 -41.54
CA ARG A 435 -6.63 -16.05 -40.73
C ARG A 435 -7.09 -16.84 -39.51
N GLU A 436 -7.19 -18.15 -39.66
CA GLU A 436 -7.50 -19.13 -38.61
C GLU A 436 -6.49 -19.05 -37.46
N ILE A 437 -5.21 -18.91 -37.77
CA ILE A 437 -4.14 -18.78 -36.76
C ILE A 437 -4.26 -17.44 -36.02
N TRP A 438 -4.60 -16.36 -36.73
CA TRP A 438 -4.83 -15.05 -36.10
C TRP A 438 -6.08 -15.05 -35.21
N ALA A 439 -7.19 -15.61 -35.68
CA ALA A 439 -8.42 -15.72 -34.90
C ALA A 439 -8.20 -16.57 -33.63
N ALA A 440 -7.58 -17.74 -33.77
CA ALA A 440 -7.22 -18.59 -32.63
C ALA A 440 -6.27 -17.88 -31.66
N GLY A 441 -5.27 -17.16 -32.18
CA GLY A 441 -4.31 -16.41 -31.37
C GLY A 441 -4.95 -15.25 -30.60
N ILE A 442 -5.95 -14.57 -31.17
CA ILE A 442 -6.70 -13.50 -30.49
C ILE A 442 -7.55 -14.08 -29.36
N ILE A 443 -8.32 -15.13 -29.64
CA ILE A 443 -9.13 -15.81 -28.62
C ILE A 443 -8.24 -16.33 -27.50
N TYR A 444 -7.08 -16.89 -27.86
CA TYR A 444 -6.12 -17.38 -26.87
C TYR A 444 -5.55 -16.24 -26.03
N ALA A 445 -5.11 -15.13 -26.64
CA ALA A 445 -4.55 -14.00 -25.92
C ALA A 445 -5.58 -13.36 -24.97
N VAL A 446 -6.80 -13.11 -25.47
CA VAL A 446 -7.92 -12.64 -24.63
C VAL A 446 -8.25 -13.66 -23.55
N GLY A 447 -8.25 -14.96 -23.87
CA GLY A 447 -8.49 -16.02 -22.92
C GLY A 447 -7.44 -16.09 -21.80
N GLN A 448 -6.17 -15.80 -22.09
CA GLN A 448 -5.12 -15.71 -21.06
C GLN A 448 -5.40 -14.58 -20.07
N MET A 449 -5.84 -13.42 -20.56
CA MET A 449 -6.17 -12.26 -19.71
C MET A 449 -7.43 -12.48 -18.85
N ASN A 450 -8.23 -13.50 -19.19
CA ASN A 450 -9.55 -13.72 -18.59
C ASN A 450 -9.71 -15.12 -17.99
N PHE A 451 -8.60 -15.78 -17.67
CA PHE A 451 -8.58 -17.08 -16.99
C PHE A 451 -9.39 -18.18 -17.70
N LEU A 452 -9.58 -18.06 -19.01
CA LEU A 452 -10.44 -18.92 -19.80
C LEU A 452 -10.02 -20.40 -19.76
N PHE A 453 -8.74 -20.65 -19.50
CA PHE A 453 -8.15 -21.98 -19.44
C PHE A 453 -8.22 -22.63 -18.05
N ASP A 454 -8.77 -21.95 -17.06
CA ASP A 454 -8.96 -22.48 -15.72
C ASP A 454 -10.37 -23.08 -15.59
N LYS A 455 -10.43 -24.36 -15.20
CA LYS A 455 -11.70 -25.09 -15.01
C LYS A 455 -12.54 -24.55 -13.86
N SER A 456 -11.96 -23.74 -12.98
CA SER A 456 -12.68 -23.07 -11.88
C SER A 456 -13.43 -21.81 -12.32
N PHE A 457 -13.19 -21.31 -13.54
CA PHE A 457 -13.83 -20.11 -14.10
C PHE A 457 -14.85 -20.47 -15.18
N GLU A 458 -15.95 -19.71 -15.24
CA GLU A 458 -16.93 -19.77 -16.33
C GLU A 458 -16.98 -18.41 -17.06
N PRO A 459 -16.97 -18.39 -18.41
CA PRO A 459 -16.93 -19.55 -19.29
C PRO A 459 -15.54 -20.22 -19.33
N TYR A 460 -15.50 -21.57 -19.28
CA TYR A 460 -14.25 -22.34 -19.46
C TYR A 460 -14.07 -22.82 -20.90
N GLN A 461 -12.88 -22.63 -21.48
CA GLN A 461 -12.45 -23.27 -22.72
C GLN A 461 -10.96 -23.65 -22.66
N SER A 462 -10.63 -24.90 -23.00
CA SER A 462 -9.23 -25.29 -23.06
C SER A 462 -8.53 -24.75 -24.30
N ALA A 463 -7.20 -24.61 -24.23
CA ALA A 463 -6.35 -24.30 -25.38
C ALA A 463 -6.57 -25.29 -26.55
N ASP A 464 -6.89 -26.54 -26.21
CA ASP A 464 -7.11 -27.63 -27.16
C ASP A 464 -8.40 -27.42 -27.92
N ASP A 465 -9.47 -27.02 -27.22
CA ASP A 465 -10.77 -26.74 -27.81
C ASP A 465 -10.69 -25.57 -28.80
N ILE A 466 -9.97 -24.51 -28.41
CA ILE A 466 -9.71 -23.36 -29.30
C ILE A 466 -8.93 -23.81 -30.53
N CYS A 467 -7.85 -24.57 -30.36
CA CYS A 467 -7.04 -25.04 -31.49
C CYS A 467 -7.83 -25.98 -32.41
N GLN A 468 -8.65 -26.87 -31.84
CA GLN A 468 -9.50 -27.80 -32.58
C GLN A 468 -10.55 -27.04 -33.39
N TYR A 469 -11.19 -26.03 -32.81
CA TYR A 469 -12.21 -25.23 -33.48
C TYR A 469 -11.65 -24.51 -34.71
N PHE A 470 -10.46 -23.93 -34.61
CA PHE A 470 -9.83 -23.21 -35.71
C PHE A 470 -8.96 -24.08 -36.63
N GLY A 471 -8.80 -25.37 -36.32
CA GLY A 471 -7.93 -26.27 -37.08
C GLY A 471 -6.44 -25.89 -37.03
N THR A 472 -5.96 -25.42 -35.88
CA THR A 472 -4.58 -24.96 -35.65
C THR A 472 -3.85 -25.85 -34.65
N SER A 473 -2.52 -25.69 -34.53
CA SER A 473 -1.72 -26.39 -33.51
C SER A 473 -1.46 -25.50 -32.30
N LYS A 474 -1.38 -26.08 -31.10
CA LYS A 474 -1.13 -25.34 -29.84
C LYS A 474 0.13 -24.48 -29.87
N SER A 475 1.22 -25.02 -30.43
CA SER A 475 2.49 -24.29 -30.53
C SER A 475 2.37 -23.07 -31.43
N THR A 476 1.65 -23.19 -32.56
CA THR A 476 1.44 -22.07 -33.48
C THR A 476 0.47 -21.04 -32.91
N THR A 477 -0.60 -21.48 -32.22
CA THR A 477 -1.58 -20.60 -31.59
C THR A 477 -0.97 -19.82 -30.42
N SER A 478 -0.25 -20.47 -29.50
CA SER A 478 0.39 -19.78 -28.36
C SER A 478 1.49 -18.81 -28.80
N GLN A 479 2.32 -19.18 -29.77
CA GLN A 479 3.30 -18.25 -30.36
C GLN A 479 2.62 -17.06 -31.04
N LYS A 480 1.47 -17.29 -31.69
CA LYS A 480 0.67 -16.20 -32.27
C LYS A 480 0.07 -15.32 -31.18
N ALA A 481 -0.45 -15.89 -30.11
CA ALA A 481 -1.00 -15.16 -28.96
C ALA A 481 0.05 -14.26 -28.33
N LYS A 482 1.26 -14.79 -28.08
CA LYS A 482 2.40 -13.99 -27.60
C LYS A 482 2.71 -12.83 -28.55
N LEU A 483 2.84 -13.09 -29.84
CA LEU A 483 3.08 -12.04 -30.83
C LEU A 483 1.95 -10.98 -30.82
N ILE A 484 0.69 -11.39 -30.67
CA ILE A 484 -0.43 -10.46 -30.57
C ILE A 484 -0.24 -9.55 -29.37
N ARG A 485 0.11 -10.12 -28.21
CA ARG A 485 0.38 -9.34 -26.99
C ARG A 485 1.50 -8.33 -27.19
N ASP A 486 2.65 -8.79 -27.69
CA ASP A 486 3.80 -7.94 -27.99
C ASP A 486 3.44 -6.81 -28.96
N LEU A 487 2.57 -7.06 -29.94
CA LEU A 487 2.20 -6.05 -30.95
C LEU A 487 1.28 -4.97 -30.42
N ILE A 488 0.39 -5.30 -29.49
CA ILE A 488 -0.62 -4.35 -28.97
C ILE A 488 -0.28 -3.82 -27.58
N GLY A 489 0.80 -4.30 -26.97
CA GLY A 489 1.19 -3.97 -25.61
C GLY A 489 0.20 -4.54 -24.60
N MET A 490 -0.21 -5.80 -24.78
CA MET A 490 -0.99 -6.53 -23.77
C MET A 490 -0.01 -7.13 -22.76
N ASP A 491 -0.26 -6.95 -21.47
CA ASP A 491 0.56 -7.52 -20.42
C ASP A 491 0.58 -9.06 -20.44
N ASP A 492 1.58 -9.64 -19.77
CA ASP A 492 1.81 -11.10 -19.81
C ASP A 492 0.85 -11.92 -18.95
N TYR A 493 0.21 -11.29 -17.95
CA TYR A 493 -0.59 -11.99 -16.93
C TYR A 493 -2.03 -11.44 -16.82
N TRP A 494 -2.19 -10.13 -16.66
CA TRP A 494 -3.51 -9.51 -16.57
C TRP A 494 -3.48 -8.08 -17.10
N ASP A 495 -4.48 -7.74 -17.91
CA ASP A 495 -4.64 -6.42 -18.54
C ASP A 495 -6.15 -6.10 -18.65
N PRO A 496 -6.68 -5.11 -17.92
CA PRO A 496 -8.09 -4.77 -17.92
C PRO A 496 -8.57 -4.14 -19.20
N GLU A 497 -7.69 -3.61 -20.04
CA GLU A 497 -8.08 -3.20 -21.39
C GLU A 497 -8.58 -4.42 -22.19
N TYR A 498 -7.99 -5.58 -21.93
CA TYR A 498 -8.33 -6.85 -22.55
C TYR A 498 -9.07 -7.83 -21.63
N SER A 499 -9.53 -7.37 -20.46
CA SER A 499 -10.33 -8.17 -19.53
C SER A 499 -11.82 -7.91 -19.71
N THR A 500 -12.65 -8.94 -19.50
CA THR A 500 -14.11 -8.92 -19.52
C THR A 500 -14.65 -8.02 -18.42
N SER A 501 -15.91 -7.62 -18.52
CA SER A 501 -16.59 -6.80 -17.51
C SER A 501 -16.72 -7.57 -16.20
N TYR A 502 -16.85 -8.90 -16.25
CA TYR A 502 -16.78 -9.76 -15.06
C TYR A 502 -15.40 -9.69 -14.39
N MET A 503 -14.31 -9.87 -15.15
CA MET A 503 -12.95 -9.78 -14.62
C MET A 503 -12.58 -8.37 -14.14
N ARG A 504 -13.13 -7.34 -14.77
CA ARG A 504 -12.99 -5.94 -14.31
C ARG A 504 -13.77 -5.73 -13.01
N ASN A 505 -15.04 -6.12 -12.94
CA ASN A 505 -15.88 -5.91 -11.74
C ASN A 505 -15.55 -6.82 -10.56
N LYS A 506 -14.64 -7.78 -10.73
CA LYS A 506 -14.01 -8.55 -9.65
C LYS A 506 -12.54 -8.13 -9.51
N ASN A 507 -12.29 -6.81 -9.54
CA ASN A 507 -10.95 -6.29 -9.38
C ASN A 507 -10.47 -6.62 -7.96
N PRO A 508 -9.36 -7.34 -7.80
CA PRO A 508 -8.79 -7.61 -6.50
C PRO A 508 -8.57 -6.31 -5.70
N PHE A 509 -8.17 -5.22 -6.34
CA PHE A 509 -7.83 -3.97 -5.66
C PHE A 509 -9.02 -3.16 -5.09
N GLU A 510 -10.26 -3.59 -5.34
CA GLU A 510 -11.48 -2.87 -4.95
C GLU A 510 -11.87 -3.09 -3.48
N LYS A 511 -11.36 -4.15 -2.82
CA LYS A 511 -11.64 -4.45 -1.40
C LYS A 511 -10.62 -3.92 -0.40
N PHE A 512 -9.47 -3.41 -0.89
CA PHE A 512 -8.31 -2.97 -0.11
C PHE A 512 -8.64 -1.90 0.94
N CYS A 513 -8.80 -2.33 2.19
CA CYS A 513 -8.88 -1.47 3.36
C CYS A 513 -7.94 -2.00 4.47
N MET A 514 -7.17 -1.10 5.07
CA MET A 514 -6.22 -1.42 6.12
C MET A 514 -6.86 -1.22 7.49
N LYS A 515 -6.94 -2.28 8.29
CA LYS A 515 -7.44 -2.23 9.66
C LYS A 515 -6.36 -1.67 10.61
N LYS A 516 -6.77 -1.15 11.78
CA LYS A 516 -5.86 -0.64 12.84
C LYS A 516 -4.73 -1.59 13.25
N ASN A 517 -4.87 -2.89 13.00
CA ASN A 517 -3.88 -3.93 13.30
C ASN A 517 -2.90 -4.23 12.15
N GLY A 518 -2.91 -3.45 11.05
CA GLY A 518 -1.95 -3.62 9.96
C GLY A 518 -2.29 -4.71 8.94
N PHE A 519 -3.54 -5.17 8.90
CA PHE A 519 -4.03 -6.18 7.96
C PHE A 519 -4.74 -5.54 6.76
N ILE A 520 -4.53 -6.12 5.57
CA ILE A 520 -5.14 -5.72 4.30
C ILE A 520 -6.31 -6.68 4.01
N ILE A 521 -7.55 -6.19 3.93
CA ILE A 521 -8.66 -6.91 3.27
C ILE A 521 -8.82 -6.35 1.87
#